data_AF-A0AAV6YP95-F1
#
_entry.id   AF-A0AAV6YP95-F1
#
_cell.length_a   1.000
_cell.length_b   1.000
_cell.length_c   1.000
_cell.angle_alpha   90.00
_cell.angle_beta   90.00
_cell.angle_gamma   90.00
#
_symmetry.space_group_name_H-M   'P 1'
#
loop_
_entity.id
_entity.type
_entity.pdbx_description
1 polymer ?
#
loop_
_entity_poly.entity_id
_entity_poly.type
_entity_poly.pdbx_seq_one_letter_code
_entity_poly.pdbx_strand_id
1 'polypeptide(L)'
;MLRLLGRTGRGGSGRAPRRGASTVTERLKRDERRRLQQCQLEEGAAQETAAPGKGRQWSDKESIEYEGRTAPGEKKDTSNPLPAGYSPRYVEAAWYPWWVKQGFFKPEYQSRLPHARPGVFSLCIPPPNVTGSLHLGHALTVAIEDSLVRWRRMLGQKVLWVPGSDHAGIATQTVVEKNLYKERGFSRHDLGRDKFLEEVWEWKESKGDRIYHQLRSLGASLDWDRSCFTMDERFSRAVSEAFIHLYEKDLVRRRHRLVNWSCALRSAISDIEVESRQLNGKTYLAVPGYERRVPFGLLFSFAYPTEDGDDEIIVATTRPETMLGDTAVAVHPEDPRYLKFHGKNLRHPFTGRLLPVITHQMVNPEFGTGQYSSSMSMVSIGRV
;
A
#
# COMPACT_ATOMS: atom_id res chain seq x y z
N MET A 1 47.80 2.27 -34.00
CA MET A 1 48.40 1.23 -34.86
C MET A 1 47.43 0.05 -34.83
N LEU A 2 46.80 -0.48 -35.90
CA LEU A 2 46.78 -0.30 -37.37
C LEU A 2 45.29 -0.29 -37.83
N ARG A 3 44.75 0.07 -39.02
CA ARG A 3 45.22 0.49 -40.38
C ARG A 3 46.06 -0.56 -41.13
N LEU A 4 45.60 -1.31 -42.15
CA LEU A 4 44.73 -1.06 -43.32
C LEU A 4 44.30 -2.46 -43.88
N LEU A 5 43.38 -2.74 -44.83
CA LEU A 5 42.41 -2.10 -45.78
C LEU A 5 41.28 -3.17 -46.01
N GLY A 6 40.21 -3.03 -46.81
CA GLY A 6 39.70 -1.93 -47.65
C GLY A 6 39.19 -2.40 -49.02
N ARG A 7 37.93 -2.10 -49.39
CA ARG A 7 37.41 -2.20 -50.77
C ARG A 7 36.25 -1.22 -51.01
N THR A 8 36.17 -0.69 -52.23
CA THR A 8 35.29 0.44 -52.62
C THR A 8 34.11 -0.01 -53.49
N GLY A 9 32.94 0.65 -53.41
CA GLY A 9 31.91 0.43 -54.44
C GLY A 9 30.55 1.11 -54.25
N ARG A 10 30.38 2.29 -54.90
CA ARG A 10 29.10 2.97 -55.25
C ARG A 10 28.24 3.45 -54.07
N GLY A 11 27.48 4.52 -54.33
CA GLY A 11 26.63 5.19 -53.33
C GLY A 11 25.14 5.18 -53.68
N GLY A 12 24.31 5.49 -52.69
CA GLY A 12 22.88 5.73 -52.85
C GLY A 12 22.41 6.77 -51.83
N SER A 13 21.72 7.82 -52.30
CA SER A 13 21.34 8.98 -51.49
C SER A 13 20.09 8.73 -50.64
N GLY A 14 20.23 7.94 -49.57
CA GLY A 14 19.15 7.67 -48.61
C GLY A 14 18.86 8.85 -47.67
N ARG A 15 17.73 9.55 -47.87
CA ARG A 15 17.21 10.51 -46.88
C ARG A 15 16.77 9.75 -45.61
N ALA A 16 17.22 10.21 -44.44
CA ALA A 16 16.65 9.76 -43.17
C ALA A 16 15.18 10.21 -43.04
N PRO A 17 14.27 9.36 -42.53
CA PRO A 17 12.86 9.72 -42.39
C PRO A 17 12.65 10.72 -41.25
N ARG A 18 12.07 11.89 -41.57
CA ARG A 18 11.62 12.86 -40.55
C ARG A 18 10.46 12.23 -39.76
N ARG A 19 10.62 12.06 -38.45
CA ARG A 19 9.51 11.72 -37.55
C ARG A 19 8.56 12.92 -37.47
N GLY A 20 7.35 12.78 -38.00
CA GLY A 20 6.29 13.77 -37.83
C GLY A 20 5.87 13.85 -36.37
N ALA A 21 5.78 15.08 -35.83
CA ALA A 21 5.20 15.30 -34.51
C ALA A 21 3.67 15.28 -34.63
N SER A 22 3.02 14.20 -34.20
CA SER A 22 1.55 14.17 -34.13
C SER A 22 1.05 15.23 -33.17
N THR A 23 0.03 15.96 -33.60
CA THR A 23 -0.62 17.02 -32.81
C THR A 23 -1.34 16.42 -31.59
N VAL A 24 -1.56 17.24 -30.57
CA VAL A 24 -2.22 16.80 -29.32
C VAL A 24 -3.61 16.20 -29.63
N THR A 25 -4.34 16.78 -30.58
CA THR A 25 -5.64 16.30 -31.06
C THR A 25 -5.61 14.91 -31.70
N GLU A 26 -4.53 14.52 -32.38
CA GLU A 26 -4.38 13.14 -32.89
C GLU A 26 -4.12 12.13 -31.78
N ARG A 27 -3.39 12.53 -30.72
CA ARG A 27 -3.12 11.65 -29.56
C ARG A 27 -4.38 11.40 -28.77
N LEU A 28 -5.15 12.45 -28.48
CA LEU A 28 -6.45 12.36 -27.82
C LEU A 28 -7.40 11.41 -28.58
N LYS A 29 -7.56 11.60 -29.90
CA LYS A 29 -8.38 10.69 -30.76
C LYS A 29 -7.87 9.25 -30.79
N ARG A 30 -6.56 9.01 -30.58
CA ARG A 30 -5.98 7.67 -30.53
C ARG A 30 -6.25 6.97 -29.19
N ASP A 31 -6.15 7.70 -28.08
CA ASP A 31 -6.41 7.13 -26.76
C ASP A 31 -7.92 7.02 -26.46
N GLU A 32 -8.74 7.88 -27.05
CA GLU A 32 -10.21 7.73 -27.09
C GLU A 32 -10.64 6.45 -27.83
N ARG A 33 -10.05 6.16 -29.01
CA ARG A 33 -10.25 4.89 -29.72
C ARG A 33 -9.78 3.67 -28.91
N ARG A 34 -8.67 3.79 -28.16
CA ARG A 34 -8.20 2.73 -27.27
C ARG A 34 -9.16 2.46 -26.12
N ARG A 35 -9.71 3.52 -25.50
CA ARG A 35 -10.74 3.39 -24.45
C ARG A 35 -12.00 2.72 -25.00
N LEU A 36 -12.50 3.14 -26.17
CA LEU A 36 -13.64 2.48 -26.83
C LEU A 36 -13.36 1.00 -27.12
N GLN A 37 -12.17 0.67 -27.66
CA GLN A 37 -11.79 -0.72 -27.91
C GLN A 37 -11.63 -1.55 -26.63
N GLN A 38 -11.18 -0.94 -25.53
CA GLN A 38 -11.08 -1.60 -24.23
C GLN A 38 -12.47 -1.81 -23.60
N CYS A 39 -13.37 -0.82 -23.63
CA CYS A 39 -14.75 -1.00 -23.20
C CYS A 39 -15.44 -2.13 -24.00
N GLN A 40 -15.23 -2.20 -25.32
CA GLN A 40 -15.78 -3.28 -26.15
C GLN A 40 -15.23 -4.68 -25.79
N LEU A 41 -13.97 -4.77 -25.35
CA LEU A 41 -13.39 -6.01 -24.85
C LEU A 41 -13.93 -6.38 -23.45
N GLU A 42 -14.16 -5.40 -22.58
CA GLU A 42 -14.73 -5.57 -21.25
C GLU A 42 -16.24 -5.93 -21.32
N GLU A 43 -16.99 -5.31 -22.23
CA GLU A 43 -18.38 -5.68 -22.56
C GLU A 43 -18.48 -7.07 -23.20
N GLY A 44 -17.56 -7.42 -24.10
CA GLY A 44 -17.47 -8.75 -24.70
C GLY A 44 -17.19 -9.84 -23.67
N ALA A 45 -16.23 -9.60 -22.77
CA ALA A 45 -15.93 -10.51 -21.65
C ALA A 45 -17.13 -10.63 -20.69
N ALA A 46 -17.83 -9.53 -20.39
CA ALA A 46 -19.05 -9.56 -19.59
C ALA A 46 -20.16 -10.40 -20.26
N GLN A 47 -20.31 -10.29 -21.58
CA GLN A 47 -21.28 -11.10 -22.34
C GLN A 47 -20.90 -12.59 -22.40
N GLU A 48 -19.62 -12.95 -22.52
CA GLU A 48 -19.19 -14.35 -22.36
C GLU A 48 -19.51 -14.91 -20.96
N THR A 49 -19.38 -14.11 -19.90
CA THR A 49 -19.79 -14.52 -18.54
C THR A 49 -21.31 -14.57 -18.31
N ALA A 50 -22.12 -14.00 -19.22
CA ALA A 50 -23.58 -13.97 -19.11
C ALA A 50 -24.29 -15.16 -19.78
N ALA A 51 -23.57 -15.97 -20.57
CA ALA A 51 -24.12 -17.19 -21.16
C ALA A 51 -24.30 -18.28 -20.07
N PRO A 52 -25.46 -18.96 -19.97
CA PRO A 52 -25.68 -20.03 -19.00
C PRO A 52 -24.99 -21.33 -19.44
N GLY A 53 -23.66 -21.34 -19.38
CA GLY A 53 -22.85 -22.54 -19.58
C GLY A 53 -23.23 -23.61 -18.56
N LYS A 54 -23.42 -24.85 -19.02
CA LYS A 54 -23.71 -26.00 -18.15
C LYS A 54 -22.59 -26.13 -17.11
N GLY A 55 -22.88 -25.73 -15.88
CA GLY A 55 -21.90 -25.73 -14.79
C GLY A 55 -21.31 -27.11 -14.61
N ARG A 56 -19.98 -27.23 -14.70
CA ARG A 56 -19.27 -28.43 -14.25
C ARG A 56 -19.52 -28.57 -12.75
N GLN A 57 -20.39 -29.50 -12.36
CA GLN A 57 -20.37 -30.04 -11.01
C GLN A 57 -19.01 -30.69 -10.81
N TRP A 58 -18.15 -30.00 -10.06
CA TRP A 58 -16.99 -30.63 -9.45
C TRP A 58 -17.53 -31.53 -8.35
N SER A 59 -17.38 -32.84 -8.51
CA SER A 59 -17.53 -33.75 -7.38
C SER A 59 -16.35 -33.54 -6.44
N ASP A 60 -16.63 -33.51 -5.14
CA ASP A 60 -15.58 -33.59 -4.14
C ASP A 60 -14.84 -34.92 -4.31
N LYS A 61 -13.53 -34.85 -4.58
CA LYS A 61 -12.69 -36.04 -4.58
C LYS A 61 -12.51 -36.51 -3.14
N GLU A 62 -12.79 -37.79 -2.91
CA GLU A 62 -12.53 -38.45 -1.63
C GLU A 62 -11.07 -38.22 -1.21
N SER A 63 -10.88 -37.44 -0.14
CA SER A 63 -9.55 -37.10 0.36
C SER A 63 -9.02 -38.24 1.22
N ILE A 64 -8.35 -39.21 0.58
CA ILE A 64 -7.69 -40.31 1.28
C ILE A 64 -6.72 -39.74 2.32
N GLU A 65 -6.82 -40.19 3.57
CA GLU A 65 -5.99 -39.74 4.69
C GLU A 65 -4.93 -40.79 5.07
N TYR A 66 -3.93 -40.40 5.86
CA TYR A 66 -2.83 -41.30 6.23
C TYR A 66 -3.08 -41.94 7.60
N GLU A 67 -3.46 -43.22 7.60
CA GLU A 67 -3.78 -44.01 8.80
C GLU A 67 -2.53 -44.56 9.54
N GLY A 68 -1.33 -44.37 8.98
CA GLY A 68 -0.09 -44.92 9.53
C GLY A 68 0.32 -44.26 10.86
N ARG A 69 0.66 -45.08 11.86
CA ARG A 69 1.07 -44.65 13.21
C ARG A 69 2.48 -44.02 13.28
N THR A 70 2.78 -43.07 12.40
CA THR A 70 4.02 -42.28 12.47
C THR A 70 3.92 -41.28 13.63
N ALA A 71 4.84 -41.36 14.60
CA ALA A 71 4.88 -40.44 15.73
C ALA A 71 5.24 -39.00 15.29
N PRO A 72 4.80 -37.94 16.01
CA PRO A 72 5.06 -36.55 15.63
C PRO A 72 6.56 -36.25 15.42
N GLY A 73 6.89 -35.86 14.19
CA GLY A 73 8.26 -35.54 13.78
C GLY A 73 9.14 -36.73 13.42
N GLU A 74 8.63 -37.96 13.43
CA GLU A 74 9.31 -39.11 12.84
C GLU A 74 9.13 -39.18 11.31
N LYS A 75 10.05 -39.87 10.63
CA LYS A 75 9.94 -40.06 9.19
C LYS A 75 8.70 -40.90 8.89
N LYS A 76 7.84 -40.40 8.00
CA LYS A 76 6.67 -41.11 7.49
C LYS A 76 7.05 -42.52 7.00
N ASP A 77 6.34 -43.54 7.46
CA ASP A 77 6.45 -44.89 6.88
C ASP A 77 5.81 -44.92 5.48
N THR A 78 6.56 -45.48 4.53
CA THR A 78 6.21 -45.62 3.11
C THR A 78 6.36 -47.05 2.59
N SER A 79 6.43 -48.06 3.46
CA SER A 79 6.39 -49.48 3.07
C SER A 79 4.97 -50.00 2.78
N ASN A 80 3.95 -49.34 3.33
CA ASN A 80 2.55 -49.68 3.07
C ASN A 80 2.17 -49.36 1.60
N PRO A 81 1.22 -50.11 1.00
CA PRO A 81 0.72 -49.84 -0.34
C PRO A 81 0.28 -48.38 -0.52
N LEU A 82 0.68 -47.78 -1.64
CA LEU A 82 0.28 -46.42 -1.98
C LEU A 82 -1.20 -46.39 -2.41
N PRO A 83 -1.95 -45.32 -2.11
CA PRO A 83 -3.33 -45.17 -2.54
C PRO A 83 -3.44 -45.12 -4.07
N ALA A 84 -4.54 -45.65 -4.61
CA ALA A 84 -4.80 -45.70 -6.06
C ALA A 84 -4.94 -44.33 -6.74
N GLY A 85 -5.07 -43.25 -5.95
CA GLY A 85 -5.11 -41.87 -6.44
C GLY A 85 -4.29 -40.93 -5.55
N TYR A 86 -3.75 -39.87 -6.15
CA TYR A 86 -3.02 -38.82 -5.42
C TYR A 86 -3.96 -38.02 -4.50
N SER A 87 -3.68 -38.07 -3.19
CA SER A 87 -4.29 -37.21 -2.18
C SER A 87 -3.20 -36.36 -1.49
N PRO A 88 -3.28 -35.01 -1.52
CA PRO A 88 -2.36 -34.16 -0.78
C PRO A 88 -2.32 -34.48 0.71
N ARG A 89 -3.49 -34.69 1.35
CA ARG A 89 -3.59 -35.04 2.78
C ARG A 89 -2.82 -36.30 3.11
N TYR A 90 -2.95 -37.35 2.30
CA TYR A 90 -2.14 -38.56 2.46
C TYR A 90 -0.66 -38.25 2.27
N VAL A 91 -0.29 -37.56 1.19
CA VAL A 91 1.10 -37.38 0.79
C VAL A 91 1.87 -36.51 1.78
N GLU A 92 1.33 -35.36 2.19
CA GLU A 92 1.99 -34.34 3.03
C GLU A 92 2.08 -34.72 4.52
N ALA A 93 1.25 -35.67 4.98
CA ALA A 93 1.22 -36.14 6.36
C ALA A 93 2.61 -36.53 6.91
N ALA A 94 2.87 -36.17 8.17
CA ALA A 94 4.11 -36.37 8.93
C ALA A 94 5.41 -35.73 8.37
N TRP A 95 5.53 -35.42 7.08
CA TRP A 95 6.77 -34.88 6.50
C TRP A 95 7.20 -33.55 7.11
N TYR A 96 6.28 -32.59 7.27
CA TYR A 96 6.66 -31.25 7.70
C TYR A 96 7.22 -31.22 9.14
N PRO A 97 6.56 -31.85 10.15
CA PRO A 97 7.17 -32.03 11.47
C PRO A 97 8.54 -32.71 11.42
N TRP A 98 8.74 -33.71 10.56
CA TRP A 98 10.02 -34.40 10.41
C TRP A 98 11.11 -33.50 9.82
N TRP A 99 10.83 -32.75 8.74
CA TRP A 99 11.78 -31.79 8.16
C TRP A 99 12.26 -30.74 9.18
N VAL A 100 11.35 -30.27 10.04
CA VAL A 100 11.67 -29.35 11.15
C VAL A 100 12.52 -30.05 12.21
N LYS A 101 12.12 -31.25 12.68
CA LYS A 101 12.86 -32.03 13.71
C LYS A 101 14.29 -32.36 13.28
N GLN A 102 14.49 -32.73 12.02
CA GLN A 102 15.81 -33.01 11.45
C GLN A 102 16.63 -31.75 11.13
N GLY A 103 16.03 -30.56 11.25
CA GLY A 103 16.71 -29.28 11.00
C GLY A 103 17.10 -29.04 9.53
N PHE A 104 16.44 -29.68 8.57
CA PHE A 104 16.80 -29.58 7.14
C PHE A 104 16.80 -28.16 6.59
N PHE A 105 15.98 -27.29 7.18
CA PHE A 105 15.87 -25.88 6.79
C PHE A 105 17.04 -25.02 7.30
N LYS A 106 17.80 -25.51 8.29
CA LYS A 106 18.84 -24.75 9.00
C LYS A 106 20.14 -24.66 8.17
N PRO A 107 20.81 -23.50 8.14
CA PRO A 107 22.12 -23.35 7.47
C PRO A 107 23.17 -24.37 7.94
N GLU A 108 23.09 -24.80 9.20
CA GLU A 108 24.02 -25.71 9.87
C GLU A 108 23.88 -27.17 9.39
N TYR A 109 22.68 -27.59 8.98
CA TYR A 109 22.47 -28.91 8.35
C TYR A 109 23.08 -28.95 6.95
N GLN A 110 22.79 -27.93 6.15
CA GLN A 110 23.23 -27.82 4.75
C GLN A 110 24.76 -27.79 4.64
N SER A 111 25.43 -27.16 5.62
CA SER A 111 26.89 -27.11 5.72
C SER A 111 27.57 -28.48 5.95
N ARG A 112 26.80 -29.54 6.22
CA ARG A 112 27.30 -30.92 6.46
C ARG A 112 27.06 -31.87 5.28
N LEU A 113 26.43 -31.39 4.20
CA LEU A 113 26.08 -32.24 3.06
C LEU A 113 27.30 -32.54 2.18
N PRO A 114 27.47 -33.77 1.64
CA PRO A 114 28.62 -34.13 0.80
C PRO A 114 28.81 -33.29 -0.47
N HIS A 115 27.76 -32.57 -0.89
CA HIS A 115 27.76 -31.69 -2.06
C HIS A 115 27.76 -30.19 -1.69
N ALA A 116 28.00 -29.84 -0.42
CA ALA A 116 28.05 -28.45 0.03
C ALA A 116 29.13 -27.65 -0.71
N ARG A 117 28.84 -26.37 -0.99
CA ARG A 117 29.69 -25.47 -1.78
C ARG A 117 29.87 -24.12 -1.09
N PRO A 118 31.00 -23.42 -1.30
CA PRO A 118 31.15 -22.04 -0.87
C PRO A 118 30.05 -21.15 -1.47
N GLY A 119 29.41 -20.35 -0.62
CA GLY A 119 28.35 -19.41 -1.00
C GLY A 119 27.23 -19.39 0.02
N VAL A 120 26.80 -18.18 0.40
CA VAL A 120 25.67 -17.95 1.30
C VAL A 120 24.53 -17.31 0.51
N PHE A 121 23.31 -17.78 0.74
CA PHE A 121 22.08 -17.13 0.27
C PHE A 121 21.23 -16.83 1.49
N SER A 122 20.92 -15.56 1.75
CA SER A 122 20.13 -15.14 2.90
C SER A 122 18.90 -14.38 2.41
N LEU A 123 17.74 -14.72 2.96
CA LEU A 123 16.46 -14.10 2.69
C LEU A 123 15.71 -13.93 4.01
N CYS A 124 14.94 -12.86 4.15
CA CYS A 124 13.93 -12.73 5.19
C CYS A 124 12.58 -12.82 4.49
N ILE A 125 11.61 -13.56 5.05
CA ILE A 125 10.23 -13.45 4.58
C ILE A 125 9.75 -12.00 4.81
N PRO A 126 9.03 -11.37 3.87
CA PRO A 126 8.28 -10.15 4.14
C PRO A 126 7.32 -10.43 5.30
N PRO A 127 7.51 -9.82 6.49
CA PRO A 127 6.88 -10.30 7.70
C PRO A 127 5.37 -10.03 7.66
N PRO A 128 4.51 -11.07 7.64
CA PRO A 128 3.06 -10.88 7.63
C PRO A 128 2.57 -10.15 8.89
N ASN A 129 1.69 -9.18 8.67
CA ASN A 129 1.04 -8.41 9.73
C ASN A 129 0.20 -9.33 10.63
N VAL A 130 0.24 -9.14 11.95
CA VAL A 130 -0.56 -9.91 12.92
C VAL A 130 -2.06 -9.54 12.93
N THR A 131 -2.61 -9.11 11.80
CA THR A 131 -3.99 -8.59 11.64
C THR A 131 -5.04 -9.67 11.37
N GLY A 132 -4.67 -10.94 11.16
CA GLY A 132 -5.67 -12.00 10.95
C GLY A 132 -5.14 -13.33 10.42
N SER A 133 -5.31 -13.58 9.12
CA SER A 133 -4.95 -14.83 8.44
C SER A 133 -4.28 -14.55 7.10
N LEU A 134 -3.40 -15.45 6.66
CA LEU A 134 -2.80 -15.37 5.33
C LEU A 134 -3.84 -15.59 4.23
N HIS A 135 -3.71 -14.82 3.16
CA HIS A 135 -4.51 -14.87 1.94
C HIS A 135 -3.67 -15.27 0.71
N LEU A 136 -4.29 -15.52 -0.44
CA LEU A 136 -3.62 -16.05 -1.63
C LEU A 136 -2.33 -15.30 -2.05
N GLY A 137 -2.31 -13.96 -1.98
CA GLY A 137 -1.08 -13.18 -2.24
C GLY A 137 0.12 -13.50 -1.33
N HIS A 138 -0.12 -13.86 -0.06
CA HIS A 138 0.94 -14.36 0.84
C HIS A 138 1.43 -15.73 0.38
N ALA A 139 0.51 -16.64 0.02
CA ALA A 139 0.87 -17.98 -0.47
C ALA A 139 1.67 -17.92 -1.79
N LEU A 140 1.35 -16.98 -2.68
CA LEU A 140 2.12 -16.73 -3.91
C LEU A 140 3.56 -16.28 -3.59
N THR A 141 3.72 -15.30 -2.70
CA THR A 141 5.05 -14.81 -2.27
C THR A 141 5.87 -15.93 -1.64
N VAL A 142 5.28 -16.65 -0.68
CA VAL A 142 5.88 -17.80 0.01
C VAL A 142 6.29 -18.89 -0.96
N ALA A 143 5.46 -19.24 -1.96
CA ALA A 143 5.79 -20.26 -2.95
C ALA A 143 6.97 -19.87 -3.86
N ILE A 144 7.08 -18.59 -4.24
CA ILE A 144 8.22 -18.09 -5.03
C ILE A 144 9.50 -18.12 -4.19
N GLU A 145 9.45 -17.61 -2.95
CA GLU A 145 10.60 -17.59 -2.05
C GLU A 145 11.07 -18.99 -1.67
N ASP A 146 10.15 -19.88 -1.30
CA ASP A 146 10.45 -21.28 -0.95
C ASP A 146 11.05 -22.05 -2.13
N SER A 147 10.58 -21.80 -3.36
CA SER A 147 11.15 -22.40 -4.58
C SER A 147 12.59 -21.97 -4.81
N LEU A 148 12.88 -20.67 -4.68
CA LEU A 148 14.24 -20.14 -4.79
C LEU A 148 15.15 -20.68 -3.68
N VAL A 149 14.65 -20.69 -2.44
CA VAL A 149 15.36 -21.19 -1.25
C VAL A 149 15.69 -22.68 -1.38
N ARG A 150 14.75 -23.53 -1.80
CA ARG A 150 14.99 -24.96 -2.06
C ARG A 150 16.01 -25.17 -3.18
N TRP A 151 15.87 -24.48 -4.30
CA TRP A 151 16.82 -24.56 -5.41
C TRP A 151 18.25 -24.19 -4.97
N ARG A 152 18.40 -23.12 -4.18
CA ARG A 152 19.69 -22.70 -3.59
C ARG A 152 20.29 -23.77 -2.65
N ARG A 153 19.46 -24.44 -1.84
CA ARG A 153 19.91 -25.59 -1.02
C ARG A 153 20.36 -26.77 -1.88
N MET A 154 19.62 -27.09 -2.95
CA MET A 154 19.96 -28.19 -3.88
C MET A 154 21.25 -27.93 -4.68
N LEU A 155 21.64 -26.67 -4.87
CA LEU A 155 22.97 -26.30 -5.40
C LEU A 155 24.11 -26.43 -4.38
N GLY A 156 23.82 -26.88 -3.15
CA GLY A 156 24.80 -27.02 -2.07
C GLY A 156 25.17 -25.72 -1.36
N GLN A 157 24.47 -24.61 -1.62
CA GLN A 157 24.77 -23.32 -0.98
C GLN A 157 24.24 -23.29 0.46
N LYS A 158 24.87 -22.50 1.34
CA LYS A 158 24.39 -22.28 2.71
C LYS A 158 23.23 -21.27 2.70
N VAL A 159 22.01 -21.76 2.82
CA VAL A 159 20.77 -20.99 2.76
C VAL A 159 20.19 -20.72 4.15
N LEU A 160 19.93 -19.44 4.42
CA LEU A 160 19.13 -18.95 5.53
C LEU A 160 17.85 -18.30 4.97
N TRP A 161 16.67 -18.74 5.43
CA TRP A 161 15.41 -18.05 5.20
C TRP A 161 14.73 -17.78 6.54
N VAL A 162 14.77 -16.52 6.96
CA VAL A 162 14.36 -16.07 8.30
C VAL A 162 12.83 -15.89 8.33
N PRO A 163 12.10 -16.59 9.22
CA PRO A 163 10.69 -16.33 9.47
C PRO A 163 10.49 -15.09 10.36
N GLY A 164 9.34 -14.45 10.24
CA GLY A 164 8.94 -13.41 11.17
C GLY A 164 7.48 -12.99 11.00
N SER A 165 7.07 -12.01 11.79
CA SER A 165 5.75 -11.37 11.72
C SER A 165 5.87 -9.91 12.14
N ASP A 166 4.98 -9.06 11.63
CA ASP A 166 5.00 -7.62 11.94
C ASP A 166 3.84 -7.23 12.87
N HIS A 167 4.15 -6.44 13.90
CA HIS A 167 3.20 -5.77 14.77
C HIS A 167 2.23 -4.86 14.00
N ALA A 168 2.64 -4.33 12.84
CA ALA A 168 1.85 -3.52 11.91
C ALA A 168 1.12 -2.31 12.51
N GLY A 169 1.58 -1.80 13.66
CA GLY A 169 1.11 -0.59 14.34
C GLY A 169 -0.38 -0.28 14.21
N ILE A 170 -0.69 0.75 13.40
CA ILE A 170 -2.04 1.26 13.12
C ILE A 170 -3.00 0.16 12.65
N ALA A 171 -2.55 -0.78 11.81
CA ALA A 171 -3.39 -1.82 11.26
C ALA A 171 -3.86 -2.81 12.35
N THR A 172 -2.94 -3.27 13.20
CA THR A 172 -3.28 -4.16 14.32
C THR A 172 -4.13 -3.44 15.36
N GLN A 173 -3.77 -2.20 15.73
CA GLN A 173 -4.60 -1.36 16.61
C GLN A 173 -6.04 -1.26 16.09
N THR A 174 -6.21 -0.95 14.80
CA THR A 174 -7.53 -0.81 14.16
C THR A 174 -8.34 -2.11 14.16
N VAL A 175 -7.68 -3.27 14.05
CA VAL A 175 -8.35 -4.58 14.10
C VAL A 175 -8.75 -4.95 15.53
N VAL A 176 -7.86 -4.75 16.51
CA VAL A 176 -8.14 -5.02 17.93
C VAL A 176 -9.23 -4.10 18.46
N GLU A 177 -9.22 -2.79 18.16
CA GLU A 177 -10.30 -1.87 18.52
C GLU A 177 -11.66 -2.32 17.96
N LYS A 178 -11.72 -2.75 16.69
CA LYS A 178 -12.95 -3.27 16.07
C LYS A 178 -13.41 -4.59 16.67
N ASN A 179 -12.49 -5.44 17.11
CA ASN A 179 -12.81 -6.71 17.74
C ASN A 179 -13.37 -6.51 19.16
N LEU A 180 -12.69 -5.72 19.99
CA LEU A 180 -13.14 -5.33 21.33
C LEU A 180 -14.51 -4.67 21.32
N TYR A 181 -14.74 -3.72 20.41
CA TYR A 181 -16.04 -3.05 20.29
C TYR A 181 -17.15 -4.02 19.84
N LYS A 182 -16.84 -4.99 18.96
CA LYS A 182 -17.81 -5.99 18.50
C LYS A 182 -18.16 -7.03 19.58
N GLU A 183 -17.18 -7.48 20.36
CA GLU A 183 -17.36 -8.58 21.32
C GLU A 183 -17.75 -8.12 22.72
N ARG A 184 -17.26 -6.95 23.16
CA ARG A 184 -17.44 -6.44 24.52
C ARG A 184 -18.02 -5.03 24.60
N GLY A 185 -18.22 -4.35 23.48
CA GLY A 185 -18.75 -2.98 23.42
C GLY A 185 -17.77 -1.87 23.82
N PHE A 186 -16.56 -2.21 24.30
CA PHE A 186 -15.57 -1.24 24.77
C PHE A 186 -14.70 -0.67 23.65
N SER A 187 -14.29 0.59 23.80
CA SER A 187 -13.20 1.20 23.04
C SER A 187 -11.87 1.13 23.82
N ARG A 188 -10.76 1.39 23.13
CA ARG A 188 -9.44 1.55 23.78
C ARG A 188 -9.38 2.70 24.80
N HIS A 189 -10.32 3.63 24.76
CA HIS A 189 -10.37 4.75 25.71
C HIS A 189 -11.02 4.34 27.04
N ASP A 190 -11.91 3.33 27.02
CA ASP A 190 -12.57 2.81 28.23
C ASP A 190 -11.67 1.83 29.00
N LEU A 191 -10.81 1.09 28.29
CA LEU A 191 -9.82 0.18 28.88
C LEU A 191 -8.60 0.90 29.46
N GLY A 192 -8.22 2.05 28.91
CA GLY A 192 -6.95 2.72 29.18
C GLY A 192 -5.77 2.06 28.44
N ARG A 193 -4.58 2.69 28.54
CA ARG A 193 -3.40 2.30 27.75
C ARG A 193 -2.96 0.87 28.01
N ASP A 194 -2.76 0.52 29.27
CA ASP A 194 -1.96 -0.67 29.61
C ASP A 194 -2.77 -1.96 29.38
N LYS A 195 -4.05 -1.96 29.76
CA LYS A 195 -5.00 -3.03 29.40
C LYS A 195 -5.20 -3.17 27.89
N PHE A 196 -5.22 -2.06 27.14
CA PHE A 196 -5.29 -2.16 25.68
C PHE A 196 -4.01 -2.76 25.08
N LEU A 197 -2.84 -2.55 25.68
CA LEU A 197 -1.60 -3.23 25.27
C LEU A 197 -1.64 -4.73 25.61
N GLU A 198 -2.20 -5.12 26.76
CA GLU A 198 -2.43 -6.54 27.12
C GLU A 198 -3.28 -7.25 26.06
N GLU A 199 -4.45 -6.70 25.69
CA GLU A 199 -5.32 -7.25 24.63
C GLU A 199 -4.62 -7.32 23.25
N VAL A 200 -3.73 -6.37 22.93
CA VAL A 200 -2.92 -6.40 21.69
C VAL A 200 -1.88 -7.53 21.72
N TRP A 201 -1.29 -7.85 22.88
CA TRP A 201 -0.39 -8.99 23.03
C TRP A 201 -1.14 -10.33 22.98
N GLU A 202 -2.29 -10.45 23.65
CA GLU A 202 -3.15 -11.65 23.54
C GLU A 202 -3.59 -11.90 22.09
N TRP A 203 -3.97 -10.84 21.38
CA TRP A 203 -4.26 -10.89 19.95
C TRP A 203 -3.04 -11.34 19.13
N LYS A 204 -1.84 -10.81 19.41
CA LYS A 204 -0.59 -11.20 18.74
C LYS A 204 -0.32 -12.69 18.89
N GLU A 205 -0.45 -13.28 20.09
CA GLU A 205 -0.20 -14.72 20.25
C GLU A 205 -1.27 -15.53 19.50
N SER A 206 -2.54 -15.18 19.68
CA SER A 206 -3.68 -15.82 19.02
C SER A 206 -3.59 -15.85 17.48
N LYS A 207 -3.06 -14.80 16.85
CA LYS A 207 -2.94 -14.70 15.38
C LYS A 207 -1.56 -15.07 14.85
N GLY A 208 -0.49 -14.85 15.61
CA GLY A 208 0.88 -15.20 15.26
C GLY A 208 1.04 -16.70 15.05
N ASP A 209 0.58 -17.51 16.00
CA ASP A 209 0.61 -18.97 15.89
C ASP A 209 -0.20 -19.48 14.70
N ARG A 210 -1.36 -18.86 14.42
CA ARG A 210 -2.19 -19.19 13.24
C ARG A 210 -1.47 -18.87 11.93
N ILE A 211 -0.79 -17.72 11.84
CA ILE A 211 0.00 -17.33 10.67
C ILE A 211 1.17 -18.31 10.47
N TYR A 212 1.90 -18.65 11.53
CA TYR A 212 2.99 -19.62 11.45
C TYR A 212 2.46 -21.02 11.10
N HIS A 213 1.32 -21.45 11.63
CA HIS A 213 0.66 -22.69 11.20
C HIS A 213 0.33 -22.66 9.71
N GLN A 214 -0.25 -21.58 9.18
CA GLN A 214 -0.53 -21.48 7.74
C GLN A 214 0.75 -21.57 6.88
N LEU A 215 1.86 -20.94 7.30
CA LEU A 215 3.16 -21.09 6.62
C LEU A 215 3.70 -22.53 6.67
N ARG A 216 3.55 -23.23 7.80
CA ARG A 216 3.92 -24.64 7.95
C ARG A 216 3.05 -25.55 7.07
N SER A 217 1.75 -25.29 6.98
CA SER A 217 0.81 -26.00 6.09
C SER A 217 1.09 -25.76 4.60
N LEU A 218 1.59 -24.58 4.23
CA LEU A 218 2.09 -24.29 2.88
C LEU A 218 3.45 -24.96 2.58
N GLY A 219 4.02 -25.71 3.54
CA GLY A 219 5.29 -26.40 3.38
C GLY A 219 6.53 -25.51 3.47
N ALA A 220 6.40 -24.22 3.81
CA ALA A 220 7.48 -23.23 3.74
C ALA A 220 8.72 -23.64 4.55
N SER A 221 9.87 -23.70 3.89
CA SER A 221 11.14 -24.23 4.45
C SER A 221 11.96 -23.20 5.24
N LEU A 222 11.29 -22.52 6.17
CA LEU A 222 11.82 -21.44 7.03
C LEU A 222 12.65 -21.97 8.21
N ASP A 223 13.63 -21.18 8.67
CA ASP A 223 14.43 -21.51 9.87
C ASP A 223 13.74 -21.03 11.16
N TRP A 224 12.83 -21.86 11.68
CA TRP A 224 11.95 -21.52 12.81
C TRP A 224 12.64 -21.20 14.12
N ASP A 225 13.89 -21.63 14.33
CA ASP A 225 14.70 -21.25 15.51
C ASP A 225 15.02 -19.74 15.53
N ARG A 226 14.82 -19.07 14.38
CA ARG A 226 15.14 -17.66 14.15
C ARG A 226 13.89 -16.85 13.81
N SER A 227 12.70 -17.26 14.28
CA SER A 227 11.48 -16.46 14.13
C SER A 227 11.59 -15.15 14.89
N CYS A 228 11.33 -14.03 14.21
CA CYS A 228 11.42 -12.69 14.78
C CYS A 228 10.07 -11.96 14.73
N PHE A 229 9.70 -11.28 15.81
CA PHE A 229 8.60 -10.32 15.84
C PHE A 229 9.16 -8.89 15.95
N THR A 230 8.57 -7.92 15.25
CA THR A 230 9.15 -6.57 15.14
C THR A 230 9.13 -5.76 16.45
N MET A 231 8.37 -6.19 17.45
CA MET A 231 8.38 -5.65 18.82
C MET A 231 9.19 -6.51 19.82
N ASP A 232 9.94 -7.51 19.36
CA ASP A 232 10.88 -8.23 20.22
C ASP A 232 11.98 -7.29 20.73
N GLU A 233 12.42 -7.48 21.97
CA GLU A 233 13.46 -6.69 22.64
C GLU A 233 14.76 -6.53 21.81
N ARG A 234 15.10 -7.52 20.96
CA ARG A 234 16.23 -7.45 20.01
C ARG A 234 15.96 -6.48 18.85
N PHE A 235 14.75 -6.50 18.29
CA PHE A 235 14.33 -5.58 17.22
C PHE A 235 14.11 -4.16 17.76
N SER A 236 13.49 -4.00 18.93
CA SER A 236 13.31 -2.67 19.56
C SER A 236 14.64 -1.97 19.84
N ARG A 237 15.68 -2.71 20.26
CA ARG A 237 17.05 -2.18 20.36
C ARG A 237 17.61 -1.77 19.01
N ALA A 238 17.49 -2.61 17.98
CA ALA A 238 17.98 -2.29 16.63
C ALA A 238 17.30 -1.06 16.02
N VAL A 239 15.99 -0.85 16.27
CA VAL A 239 15.26 0.34 15.83
C VAL A 239 15.70 1.59 16.62
N SER A 240 15.95 1.46 17.92
CA SER A 240 16.47 2.54 18.76
C SER A 240 17.88 2.96 18.34
N GLU A 241 18.76 2.00 18.09
CA GLU A 241 20.11 2.20 17.56
C GLU A 241 20.11 2.88 16.19
N ALA A 242 19.20 2.46 15.29
CA ALA A 242 19.02 3.10 13.99
C ALA A 242 18.51 4.55 14.12
N PHE A 243 17.58 4.81 15.04
CA PHE A 243 17.09 6.17 15.31
C PHE A 243 18.21 7.09 15.84
N ILE A 244 19.01 6.60 16.80
CA ILE A 244 20.16 7.35 17.36
C ILE A 244 21.16 7.68 16.25
N HIS A 245 21.60 6.68 15.47
CA HIS A 245 22.53 6.90 14.35
C HIS A 245 22.01 7.84 13.26
N LEU A 246 20.69 7.93 13.04
CA LEU A 246 20.09 8.89 12.11
C LEU A 246 19.96 10.30 12.72
N TYR A 247 19.78 10.39 14.04
CA TYR A 247 19.78 11.66 14.78
C TYR A 247 21.18 12.28 14.87
N GLU A 248 22.21 11.50 15.21
CA GLU A 248 23.61 11.93 15.26
C GLU A 248 24.14 12.42 13.90
N LYS A 249 23.56 11.90 12.80
CA LYS A 249 23.86 12.33 11.42
C LYS A 249 23.00 13.50 10.94
N ASP A 250 22.22 14.13 11.83
CA ASP A 250 21.31 15.26 11.57
C ASP A 250 20.27 14.97 10.46
N LEU A 251 19.90 13.69 10.31
CA LEU A 251 18.84 13.23 9.40
C LEU A 251 17.46 13.20 10.07
N VAL A 252 17.42 13.08 11.40
CA VAL A 252 16.19 13.16 12.21
C VAL A 252 16.12 14.51 12.92
N ARG A 253 15.04 15.28 12.69
CA ARG A 253 14.85 16.62 13.26
C ARG A 253 13.40 16.84 13.70
N ARG A 254 13.19 17.35 14.91
CA ARG A 254 11.85 17.78 15.40
C ARG A 254 11.55 19.21 14.95
N ARG A 255 10.49 19.40 14.16
CA ARG A 255 10.00 20.72 13.71
C ARG A 255 8.47 20.70 13.59
N HIS A 256 7.84 21.87 13.65
CA HIS A 256 6.44 22.02 13.26
C HIS A 256 6.35 22.08 11.72
N ARG A 257 5.48 21.27 11.13
CA ARG A 257 5.21 21.15 9.70
C ARG A 257 3.75 20.69 9.55
N LEU A 258 3.10 21.01 8.43
CA LEU A 258 1.85 20.35 8.05
C LEU A 258 2.07 18.82 7.93
N VAL A 259 1.16 18.05 8.51
CA VAL A 259 1.13 16.58 8.48
C VAL A 259 -0.28 16.11 8.16
N ASN A 260 -0.42 14.94 7.55
CA ASN A 260 -1.72 14.30 7.37
C ASN A 260 -2.19 13.79 8.74
N TRP A 261 -3.38 14.19 9.19
CA TRP A 261 -3.93 13.81 10.49
C TRP A 261 -5.21 13.01 10.32
N SER A 262 -5.25 11.80 10.90
CA SER A 262 -6.46 10.98 10.93
C SER A 262 -7.25 11.29 12.19
N CYS A 263 -8.36 12.01 12.05
CA CYS A 263 -9.27 12.34 13.16
C CYS A 263 -9.84 11.09 13.87
N ALA A 264 -9.98 9.98 13.13
CA ALA A 264 -10.49 8.71 13.66
C ALA A 264 -9.43 7.97 14.50
N LEU A 265 -8.20 7.86 14.00
CA LEU A 265 -7.10 7.21 14.72
C LEU A 265 -6.52 8.12 15.83
N ARG A 266 -6.72 9.43 15.72
CA ARG A 266 -6.09 10.48 16.54
C ARG A 266 -4.56 10.39 16.47
N SER A 267 -4.04 10.26 15.25
CA SER A 267 -2.62 10.18 14.93
C SER A 267 -2.30 10.92 13.63
N ALA A 268 -1.06 11.39 13.52
CA ALA A 268 -0.46 11.71 12.23
C ALA A 268 -0.23 10.40 11.43
N ILE A 269 -0.28 10.52 10.11
CA ILE A 269 0.01 9.45 9.14
C ILE A 269 0.93 10.00 8.04
N SER A 270 1.73 9.12 7.44
CA SER A 270 2.68 9.47 6.38
C SER A 270 1.98 9.61 5.01
N ASP A 271 2.63 10.29 4.06
CA ASP A 271 2.04 10.52 2.72
C ASP A 271 1.74 9.21 1.94
N ILE A 272 2.45 8.12 2.24
CA ILE A 272 2.23 6.80 1.62
C ILE A 272 1.06 6.02 2.25
N GLU A 273 0.56 6.45 3.41
CA GLU A 273 -0.63 5.90 4.07
C GLU A 273 -1.93 6.64 3.65
N VAL A 274 -1.84 7.61 2.73
CA VAL A 274 -2.97 8.45 2.30
C VAL A 274 -3.43 8.09 0.89
N GLU A 275 -4.51 7.32 0.80
CA GLU A 275 -5.17 7.03 -0.48
C GLU A 275 -6.04 8.20 -0.96
N SER A 276 -5.70 8.79 -2.11
CA SER A 276 -6.46 9.88 -2.72
C SER A 276 -7.63 9.36 -3.55
N ARG A 277 -8.87 9.58 -3.09
CA ARG A 277 -10.09 9.22 -3.81
C ARG A 277 -10.66 10.41 -4.58
N GLN A 278 -10.62 10.35 -5.91
CA GLN A 278 -11.31 11.32 -6.77
C GLN A 278 -12.84 11.17 -6.68
N LEU A 279 -13.56 12.30 -6.72
CA LEU A 279 -15.02 12.37 -6.74
C LEU A 279 -15.46 13.32 -7.87
N ASN A 280 -16.43 12.89 -8.68
CA ASN A 280 -16.89 13.65 -9.86
C ASN A 280 -18.04 14.64 -9.54
N GLY A 281 -18.41 14.79 -8.27
CA GLY A 281 -19.51 15.65 -7.82
C GLY A 281 -19.99 15.29 -6.41
N LYS A 282 -21.12 15.90 -6.01
CA LYS A 282 -21.69 15.79 -4.65
C LYS A 282 -21.94 14.32 -4.25
N THR A 283 -21.13 13.81 -3.33
CA THR A 283 -21.14 12.41 -2.89
C THR A 283 -21.25 12.33 -1.37
N TYR A 284 -22.24 11.62 -0.84
CA TYR A 284 -22.37 11.39 0.61
C TYR A 284 -21.58 10.16 1.05
N LEU A 285 -20.46 10.38 1.75
CA LEU A 285 -19.59 9.32 2.26
C LEU A 285 -19.82 9.09 3.76
N ALA A 286 -19.68 7.84 4.21
CA ALA A 286 -19.56 7.54 5.63
C ALA A 286 -18.14 7.89 6.10
N VAL A 287 -18.03 8.64 7.20
CA VAL A 287 -16.75 9.05 7.79
C VAL A 287 -16.65 8.42 9.18
N PRO A 288 -15.58 7.69 9.54
CA PRO A 288 -15.45 7.10 10.86
C PRO A 288 -15.55 8.16 11.96
N GLY A 289 -16.38 7.90 12.98
CA GLY A 289 -16.71 8.86 14.04
C GLY A 289 -17.93 9.74 13.77
N TYR A 290 -18.58 9.64 12.60
CA TYR A 290 -19.82 10.38 12.29
C TYR A 290 -20.99 9.40 12.08
N GLU A 291 -22.11 9.63 12.78
CA GLU A 291 -23.36 8.86 12.61
C GLU A 291 -23.97 9.06 11.22
N ARG A 292 -23.86 10.27 10.69
CA ARG A 292 -24.50 10.71 9.43
C ARG A 292 -23.45 10.79 8.33
N ARG A 293 -23.83 10.43 7.10
CA ARG A 293 -22.95 10.59 5.93
C ARG A 293 -22.68 12.06 5.65
N VAL A 294 -21.41 12.40 5.45
CA VAL A 294 -20.93 13.76 5.18
C VAL A 294 -20.90 13.99 3.66
N PRO A 295 -21.38 15.14 3.14
CA PRO A 295 -21.27 15.48 1.72
C PRO A 295 -19.84 15.92 1.37
N PHE A 296 -19.25 15.28 0.36
CA PHE A 296 -18.00 15.68 -0.30
C PHE A 296 -18.28 16.04 -1.76
N GLY A 297 -17.32 16.68 -2.45
CA GLY A 297 -17.48 17.07 -3.85
C GLY A 297 -18.49 18.22 -4.06
N LEU A 298 -18.63 19.08 -3.04
CA LEU A 298 -19.26 20.39 -3.15
C LEU A 298 -18.19 21.44 -3.42
N LEU A 299 -18.53 22.47 -4.21
CA LEU A 299 -17.74 23.68 -4.39
C LEU A 299 -18.62 24.86 -3.93
N PHE A 300 -18.08 25.72 -3.08
CA PHE A 300 -18.74 26.88 -2.52
C PHE A 300 -18.02 28.14 -3.02
N SER A 301 -18.78 29.08 -3.57
CA SER A 301 -18.28 30.39 -3.98
C SER A 301 -18.77 31.45 -3.01
N PHE A 302 -17.86 32.29 -2.51
CA PHE A 302 -18.18 33.39 -1.58
C PHE A 302 -17.27 34.59 -1.86
N ALA A 303 -17.72 35.79 -1.48
CA ALA A 303 -17.03 37.04 -1.81
C ALA A 303 -16.27 37.63 -0.61
N TYR A 304 -15.09 38.18 -0.90
CA TYR A 304 -14.32 39.05 -0.02
C TYR A 304 -14.37 40.49 -0.55
N PRO A 305 -15.00 41.45 0.15
CA PRO A 305 -14.95 42.86 -0.25
C PRO A 305 -13.54 43.42 -0.08
N THR A 306 -13.19 44.46 -0.86
CA THR A 306 -11.95 45.22 -0.67
C THR A 306 -11.95 45.95 0.68
N GLU A 307 -10.77 46.41 1.11
CA GLU A 307 -10.66 47.28 2.29
C GLU A 307 -11.51 48.55 2.17
N ASP A 308 -11.55 49.13 0.95
CA ASP A 308 -12.31 50.32 0.57
C ASP A 308 -13.84 50.08 0.47
N GLY A 309 -14.25 48.87 0.06
CA GLY A 309 -15.64 48.47 -0.15
C GLY A 309 -16.17 48.59 -1.59
N ASP A 310 -15.41 49.22 -2.50
CA ASP A 310 -15.82 49.49 -3.90
C ASP A 310 -15.87 48.26 -4.83
N ASP A 311 -15.22 47.16 -4.46
CA ASP A 311 -14.99 45.97 -5.27
C ASP A 311 -15.11 44.71 -4.38
N GLU A 312 -15.38 43.54 -4.97
CA GLU A 312 -15.29 42.26 -4.29
C GLU A 312 -14.55 41.18 -5.11
N ILE A 313 -13.99 40.18 -4.42
CA ILE A 313 -13.29 39.04 -5.03
C ILE A 313 -13.98 37.74 -4.64
N ILE A 314 -14.43 36.97 -5.64
CA ILE A 314 -15.12 35.69 -5.44
C ILE A 314 -14.11 34.54 -5.37
N VAL A 315 -14.04 33.89 -4.21
CA VAL A 315 -13.22 32.72 -3.92
C VAL A 315 -14.06 31.44 -4.03
N ALA A 316 -13.56 30.43 -4.75
CA ALA A 316 -14.16 29.11 -4.80
C ALA A 316 -13.37 28.09 -3.94
N THR A 317 -14.03 27.46 -2.96
CA THR A 317 -13.44 26.44 -2.07
C THR A 317 -14.31 25.19 -1.94
N THR A 318 -13.70 24.03 -1.73
CA THR A 318 -14.41 22.80 -1.33
C THR A 318 -14.57 22.67 0.19
N ARG A 319 -13.95 23.58 0.96
CA ARG A 319 -13.88 23.59 2.43
C ARG A 319 -14.22 24.99 2.98
N PRO A 320 -15.51 25.38 3.04
CA PRO A 320 -15.89 26.69 3.55
C PRO A 320 -15.60 26.86 5.05
N GLU A 321 -15.42 25.77 5.80
CA GLU A 321 -15.08 25.81 7.21
C GLU A 321 -13.64 26.27 7.50
N THR A 322 -12.73 26.22 6.52
CA THR A 322 -11.35 26.73 6.70
C THR A 322 -11.23 28.24 6.54
N MET A 323 -12.27 28.91 6.02
CA MET A 323 -12.33 30.37 5.76
C MET A 323 -11.82 31.23 6.93
N LEU A 324 -12.11 30.84 8.18
CA LEU A 324 -11.70 31.60 9.37
C LEU A 324 -10.17 31.61 9.57
N GLY A 325 -9.46 30.64 8.99
CA GLY A 325 -8.01 30.54 9.00
C GLY A 325 -7.31 31.43 7.97
N ASP A 326 -8.04 31.97 6.98
CA ASP A 326 -7.50 32.65 5.80
C ASP A 326 -6.56 33.81 6.16
N THR A 327 -5.29 33.73 5.80
CA THR A 327 -4.28 34.79 6.08
C THR A 327 -3.91 35.64 4.87
N ALA A 328 -4.18 35.16 3.65
CA ALA A 328 -3.95 35.84 2.38
C ALA A 328 -4.83 35.22 1.29
N VAL A 329 -5.09 35.98 0.22
CA VAL A 329 -5.83 35.53 -0.98
C VAL A 329 -4.88 35.51 -2.17
N ALA A 330 -4.78 34.37 -2.84
CA ALA A 330 -3.83 34.14 -3.94
C ALA A 330 -4.49 34.24 -5.33
N VAL A 331 -3.91 35.08 -6.20
CA VAL A 331 -4.29 35.23 -7.62
C VAL A 331 -3.17 34.72 -8.53
N HIS A 332 -3.49 34.33 -9.78
CA HIS A 332 -2.46 33.95 -10.74
C HIS A 332 -1.75 35.22 -11.29
N PRO A 333 -0.40 35.28 -11.36
CA PRO A 333 0.33 36.48 -11.80
C PRO A 333 0.00 36.93 -13.23
N GLU A 334 -0.42 36.02 -14.10
CA GLU A 334 -0.75 36.31 -15.50
C GLU A 334 -2.26 36.51 -15.75
N ASP A 335 -3.09 36.58 -14.70
CA ASP A 335 -4.54 36.77 -14.84
C ASP A 335 -4.93 38.27 -14.76
N PRO A 336 -5.23 38.93 -15.90
CA PRO A 336 -5.53 40.36 -15.91
C PRO A 336 -6.83 40.73 -15.19
N ARG A 337 -7.73 39.76 -14.93
CA ARG A 337 -9.01 39.99 -14.24
C ARG A 337 -8.79 40.43 -12.79
N TYR A 338 -7.80 39.85 -12.13
CA TYR A 338 -7.55 40.03 -10.69
C TYR A 338 -6.21 40.68 -10.36
N LEU A 339 -5.31 40.85 -11.34
CA LEU A 339 -4.02 41.53 -11.13
C LEU A 339 -4.21 42.99 -10.62
N LYS A 340 -5.33 43.65 -10.94
CA LYS A 340 -5.70 44.98 -10.40
C LYS A 340 -5.83 45.04 -8.86
N PHE A 341 -5.92 43.89 -8.20
CA PHE A 341 -6.02 43.78 -6.75
C PHE A 341 -4.69 43.43 -6.06
N HIS A 342 -3.64 43.05 -6.79
CA HIS A 342 -2.38 42.64 -6.18
C HIS A 342 -1.78 43.78 -5.33
N GLY A 343 -1.44 43.48 -4.07
CA GLY A 343 -0.95 44.47 -3.11
C GLY A 343 -2.05 45.27 -2.40
N LYS A 344 -3.33 45.15 -2.79
CA LYS A 344 -4.46 45.61 -1.97
C LYS A 344 -4.77 44.59 -0.86
N ASN A 345 -5.53 45.05 0.14
CA ASN A 345 -6.17 44.21 1.14
C ASN A 345 -7.65 43.96 0.83
N LEU A 346 -8.14 42.81 1.27
CA LEU A 346 -9.56 42.47 1.36
C LEU A 346 -9.99 42.40 2.82
N ARG A 347 -11.26 42.67 3.12
CA ARG A 347 -11.81 42.60 4.48
C ARG A 347 -12.54 41.27 4.70
N HIS A 348 -12.06 40.46 5.64
CA HIS A 348 -12.69 39.18 5.95
C HIS A 348 -14.08 39.38 6.57
N PRO A 349 -15.18 38.84 5.97
CA PRO A 349 -16.55 39.24 6.31
C PRO A 349 -16.94 38.95 7.78
N PHE A 350 -16.51 37.83 8.36
CA PHE A 350 -16.85 37.46 9.74
C PHE A 350 -15.89 38.00 10.83
N THR A 351 -14.67 38.43 10.48
CA THR A 351 -13.63 38.78 11.48
C THR A 351 -13.09 40.20 11.34
N GLY A 352 -13.41 40.90 10.25
CA GLY A 352 -12.87 42.22 9.93
C GLY A 352 -11.38 42.25 9.56
N ARG A 353 -10.65 41.12 9.69
CA ARG A 353 -9.21 41.01 9.39
C ARG A 353 -8.93 41.40 7.95
N LEU A 354 -7.89 42.21 7.74
CA LEU A 354 -7.35 42.53 6.43
C LEU A 354 -6.53 41.34 5.90
N LEU A 355 -6.80 40.94 4.65
CA LEU A 355 -6.14 39.85 3.94
C LEU A 355 -5.42 40.41 2.71
N PRO A 356 -4.08 40.34 2.62
CA PRO A 356 -3.33 40.82 1.46
C PRO A 356 -3.57 39.93 0.24
N VAL A 357 -3.67 40.55 -0.94
CA VAL A 357 -3.78 39.85 -2.23
C VAL A 357 -2.40 39.61 -2.83
N ILE A 358 -1.98 38.35 -2.87
CA ILE A 358 -0.67 37.89 -3.33
C ILE A 358 -0.76 37.18 -4.68
N THR A 359 0.33 37.17 -5.45
CA THR A 359 0.44 36.43 -6.72
C THR A 359 1.11 35.07 -6.51
N HIS A 360 0.59 34.00 -7.13
CA HIS A 360 1.23 32.68 -7.07
C HIS A 360 0.94 31.80 -8.30
N GLN A 361 1.97 31.16 -8.87
CA GLN A 361 1.86 30.34 -10.10
C GLN A 361 1.06 29.04 -9.93
N MET A 362 0.85 28.56 -8.70
CA MET A 362 0.02 27.36 -8.45
C MET A 362 -1.50 27.63 -8.54
N VAL A 363 -1.92 28.90 -8.68
CA VAL A 363 -3.33 29.26 -8.84
C VAL A 363 -3.77 28.98 -10.27
N ASN A 364 -4.66 27.99 -10.46
CA ASN A 364 -5.21 27.70 -11.80
C ASN A 364 -6.33 28.70 -12.16
N PRO A 365 -6.20 29.52 -13.23
CA PRO A 365 -7.24 30.48 -13.64
C PRO A 365 -8.45 29.86 -14.36
N GLU A 366 -8.38 28.57 -14.75
CA GLU A 366 -9.44 27.81 -15.45
C GLU A 366 -10.27 26.90 -14.52
N PHE A 367 -9.85 26.73 -13.26
CA PHE A 367 -10.59 25.93 -12.28
C PHE A 367 -11.48 26.84 -11.41
N GLY A 368 -12.56 26.26 -10.85
CA GLY A 368 -13.67 27.02 -10.25
C GLY A 368 -14.66 27.58 -11.28
N THR A 369 -14.20 27.97 -12.48
CA THR A 369 -15.06 28.51 -13.54
C THR A 369 -15.94 27.44 -14.17
N GLY A 370 -17.13 27.21 -13.59
CA GLY A 370 -18.29 26.80 -14.38
C GLY A 370 -18.51 27.82 -15.52
N GLN A 371 -18.94 27.36 -16.69
CA GLN A 371 -18.74 28.03 -18.00
C GLN A 371 -19.32 29.46 -18.17
N TYR A 372 -20.05 29.97 -17.17
CA TYR A 372 -20.62 31.32 -17.10
C TYR A 372 -20.50 31.98 -15.70
N SER A 373 -19.52 31.59 -14.87
CA SER A 373 -19.34 32.13 -13.51
C SER A 373 -17.97 32.74 -13.25
N SER A 374 -17.95 33.96 -12.69
CA SER A 374 -16.76 34.72 -12.30
C SER A 374 -16.07 34.20 -11.02
N SER A 375 -16.02 32.88 -10.81
CA SER A 375 -15.47 32.26 -9.59
C SER A 375 -14.23 31.44 -9.88
N MET A 376 -13.19 31.59 -9.05
CA MET A 376 -11.81 31.18 -9.37
C MET A 376 -11.13 30.42 -8.21
N SER A 377 -10.14 29.58 -8.56
CA SER A 377 -9.31 28.73 -7.68
C SER A 377 -8.38 29.47 -6.69
N MET A 378 -8.89 30.45 -5.96
CA MET A 378 -8.08 31.16 -4.98
C MET A 378 -7.80 30.27 -3.78
N VAL A 379 -6.56 29.80 -3.66
CA VAL A 379 -6.11 29.07 -2.48
C VAL A 379 -5.99 30.09 -1.34
N SER A 380 -6.92 30.02 -0.39
CA SER A 380 -6.70 30.56 0.94
C SER A 380 -5.44 29.94 1.53
N ILE A 381 -4.53 30.79 2.01
CA ILE A 381 -3.42 30.35 2.86
C ILE A 381 -3.90 30.41 4.30
N GLY A 382 -4.48 29.30 4.77
CA GLY A 382 -4.83 29.14 6.18
C GLY A 382 -3.59 28.95 7.07
N ARG A 383 -3.55 29.61 8.24
CA ARG A 383 -2.74 29.11 9.35
C ARG A 383 -3.48 27.97 10.04
N VAL A 384 -2.78 26.86 10.26
CA VAL A 384 -3.16 25.72 11.10
C VAL A 384 -2.27 25.72 12.33
#